data_AF-A0AAE0XHB9-F1
#
_entry.id   AF-A0AAE0XHB9-F1
#
_cell.length_a   1.000
_cell.length_b   1.000
_cell.length_c   1.000
_cell.angle_alpha   90.00
_cell.angle_beta   90.00
_cell.angle_gamma   90.00
#
_symmetry.space_group_name_H-M   'P 1'
#
loop_
_entity.id
_entity.type
_entity.pdbx_description
1 polymer ?
#
loop_
_entity_poly.entity_id
_entity_poly.type
_entity_poly.pdbx_seq_one_letter_code
_entity_poly.pdbx_strand_id
1 'polypeptide(L)'
;MAPAQPELKKYLDKRLFVQLNGSRKVIGVLRGYDVFLNIVLDDAFEEKDGGEKVKLGMVVIRGNSVVMLEALERIGGDDRRG
;
A
#
# COMPACT_ATOMS: atom_id res chain seq x y z
N MET A 1 -25.66 -4.09 -8.66
CA MET A 1 -24.34 -4.76 -8.64
C MET A 1 -23.55 -4.13 -7.50
N ALA A 2 -23.00 -4.93 -6.58
CA ALA A 2 -22.05 -4.39 -5.60
C ALA A 2 -20.77 -3.97 -6.36
N PRO A 3 -20.11 -2.86 -5.98
CA PRO A 3 -18.82 -2.52 -6.56
C PRO A 3 -17.83 -3.67 -6.32
N ALA A 4 -17.01 -3.97 -7.33
CA ALA A 4 -15.94 -4.95 -7.18
C ALA A 4 -15.05 -4.55 -5.99
N GLN A 5 -14.90 -5.44 -5.01
CA GLN A 5 -14.03 -5.18 -3.88
C GLN A 5 -12.57 -5.18 -4.36
N PRO A 6 -11.74 -4.21 -3.93
CA PRO A 6 -10.32 -4.25 -4.24
C PRO A 6 -9.67 -5.55 -3.74
N GLU A 7 -8.99 -6.28 -4.63
CA GLU A 7 -8.25 -7.48 -4.28
C GLU A 7 -6.88 -7.14 -3.66
N LEU A 8 -6.90 -6.45 -2.52
CA LEU A 8 -5.68 -6.15 -1.76
C LEU A 8 -5.30 -7.24 -0.75
N LYS A 9 -6.13 -8.28 -0.58
CA LYS A 9 -5.86 -9.38 0.37
C LYS A 9 -4.49 -10.03 0.13
N LYS A 10 -4.12 -10.26 -1.14
CA LYS A 10 -2.82 -10.86 -1.54
C LYS A 10 -1.61 -9.94 -1.30
N TYR A 11 -1.86 -8.66 -1.00
CA TYR A 11 -0.85 -7.64 -0.70
C TYR A 11 -0.67 -7.43 0.81
N LEU A 12 -1.50 -8.04 1.66
CA LEU A 12 -1.33 -7.97 3.11
C LEU A 12 0.05 -8.51 3.51
N ASP A 13 0.65 -7.84 4.49
CA ASP A 13 2.00 -8.08 4.99
C ASP A 13 3.11 -7.96 3.93
N LYS A 14 2.79 -7.43 2.74
CA LYS A 14 3.79 -7.11 1.71
C LYS A 14 4.20 -5.66 1.80
N ARG A 15 5.46 -5.42 1.46
CA ARG A 15 5.96 -4.06 1.28
C ARG A 15 5.42 -3.49 -0.02
N LEU A 16 4.71 -2.37 0.08
CA LEU A 16 4.12 -1.66 -1.04
C LEU A 16 4.84 -0.34 -1.28
N PHE A 17 4.98 0.01 -2.55
CA PHE A 17 5.14 1.37 -3.03
C PHE A 17 3.76 1.95 -3.32
N VAL A 18 3.49 3.13 -2.78
CA VAL A 18 2.21 3.83 -2.90
C VAL A 18 2.47 5.22 -3.46
N GLN A 19 1.94 5.47 -4.65
CA GLN A 19 1.92 6.82 -5.21
C GLN A 19 0.63 7.52 -4.79
N LEU A 20 0.79 8.71 -4.23
CA LEU A 20 -0.30 9.57 -3.80
C LEU A 20 -0.43 10.79 -4.71
N ASN A 21 -1.55 11.49 -4.56
CA ASN A 21 -1.74 12.81 -5.17
C ASN A 21 -0.59 13.77 -4.82
N GLY A 22 -0.30 14.70 -5.73
CA GLY A 22 0.78 15.67 -5.53
C GLY A 22 2.19 15.07 -5.60
N SER A 23 2.37 13.98 -6.37
CA SER A 23 3.67 13.32 -6.59
C SER A 23 4.34 12.74 -5.35
N ARG A 24 3.61 12.62 -4.23
CA ARG A 24 4.14 12.03 -3.00
C ARG A 24 4.23 10.51 -3.13
N LYS A 25 5.34 9.95 -2.64
CA LYS A 25 5.62 8.51 -2.69
C LYS A 25 5.80 8.00 -1.27
N VAL A 26 5.04 6.98 -0.91
CA VAL A 26 5.14 6.33 0.42
C VAL A 26 5.43 4.87 0.21
N ILE A 27 6.38 4.33 0.96
CA ILE A 27 6.67 2.90 0.98
C ILE A 27 6.44 2.38 2.39
N GLY A 28 5.74 1.26 2.54
CA GLY A 28 5.46 0.65 3.84
C GLY A 28 4.85 -0.74 3.70
N VAL A 29 4.62 -1.42 4.83
CA VAL A 29 4.02 -2.75 4.86
C VAL A 29 2.51 -2.63 4.99
N LEU A 30 1.73 -3.22 4.08
CA LEU A 30 0.27 -3.16 4.16
C LEU A 30 -0.25 -4.00 5.33
N ARG A 31 -0.94 -3.36 6.27
CA ARG A 31 -1.55 -4.03 7.43
C ARG A 31 -3.06 -4.15 7.35
N GLY A 32 -3.70 -3.30 6.56
CA GLY A 32 -5.15 -3.29 6.45
C GLY A 32 -5.62 -2.41 5.30
N TYR A 33 -6.82 -2.69 4.84
CA TYR A 33 -7.49 -1.92 3.81
C TYR A 33 -9.02 -2.02 3.97
N ASP A 34 -9.76 -1.13 3.32
CA ASP A 34 -11.21 -1.20 3.22
C ASP A 34 -11.72 -1.07 1.77
N VAL A 35 -13.04 -1.08 1.61
CA VAL A 35 -13.71 -0.98 0.30
C VAL A 35 -13.50 0.37 -0.41
N PHE A 36 -13.06 1.41 0.31
CA PHE A 36 -12.78 2.72 -0.23
C PHE A 36 -11.29 2.91 -0.55
N LEU A 37 -10.48 1.85 -0.44
CA LEU A 37 -9.01 1.88 -0.57
C LEU A 37 -8.33 2.75 0.49
N ASN A 38 -8.96 3.00 1.64
CA ASN A 38 -8.18 3.48 2.78
C ASN A 38 -7.24 2.35 3.18
N ILE A 39 -5.95 2.64 3.36
CA ILE A 39 -4.94 1.63 3.69
C ILE A 39 -4.17 2.01 4.95
N VAL A 40 -3.75 1.00 5.69
CA VAL A 40 -2.83 1.12 6.82
C VAL A 40 -1.47 0.62 6.38
N LEU A 41 -0.46 1.48 6.45
CA LEU A 41 0.93 1.10 6.24
C LEU A 41 1.69 1.15 7.56
N ASP A 42 2.49 0.13 7.80
CA ASP A 42 3.43 0.03 8.91
C ASP A 42 4.87 0.15 8.42
N ASP A 43 5.80 0.52 9.30
CA ASP A 43 7.20 0.85 8.95
C ASP A 43 7.31 1.76 7.71
N ALA A 44 6.41 2.73 7.59
CA ALA A 44 6.28 3.56 6.41
C ALA A 44 7.35 4.65 6.38
N PHE A 45 7.79 4.99 5.18
CA PHE A 45 8.61 6.16 4.90
C PHE A 45 8.12 6.89 3.64
N GLU A 46 8.21 8.22 3.65
CA GLU A 46 8.03 9.05 2.47
C GLU A 46 9.35 9.14 1.71
N GLU A 47 9.32 8.88 0.41
CA GLU A 47 10.44 9.11 -0.49
C GLU A 47 10.25 10.46 -1.17
N LYS A 48 11.08 11.44 -0.81
CA LYS A 48 11.09 12.78 -1.40
C LYS A 48 11.88 12.80 -2.70
N ASP A 49 11.69 13.87 -3.46
CA ASP A 49 12.52 14.19 -4.60
C ASP A 49 14.01 14.26 -4.18
N GLY A 50 14.88 13.60 -4.95
CA GLY A 50 16.30 13.46 -4.61
C GLY A 50 16.64 12.21 -3.78
N GLY A 51 15.66 11.36 -3.45
CA GLY A 51 15.88 10.06 -2.81
C GLY A 51 16.00 10.10 -1.28
N GLU A 52 15.80 11.26 -0.65
CA GLU A 52 15.69 11.38 0.80
C GLU A 52 14.48 10.57 1.30
N LYS A 53 14.68 9.76 2.34
CA LYS A 53 13.63 8.96 2.98
C LYS A 53 13.31 9.50 4.36
N VAL A 54 12.07 9.89 4.58
CA VAL A 54 11.57 10.39 5.86
C VAL A 54 10.70 9.33 6.52
N LYS A 55 11.06 8.87 7.72
CA LYS A 55 10.29 7.88 8.47
C LYS A 55 8.96 8.46 8.93
N LEU A 56 7.87 7.74 8.66
CA LEU A 56 6.51 8.06 9.09
C LEU A 56 6.00 7.11 10.19
N GLY A 57 6.46 5.85 10.19
CA GLY A 57 5.99 4.82 11.12
C GLY A 57 4.67 4.20 10.66
N MET A 58 3.69 4.08 11.55
CA MET A 58 2.36 3.59 11.21
C MET A 58 1.48 4.74 10.71
N VAL A 59 0.95 4.61 9.50
CA VAL A 59 0.14 5.66 8.86
C VAL A 59 -1.14 5.08 8.27
N VAL A 60 -2.20 5.90 8.30
CA VAL A 60 -3.43 5.67 7.53
C VAL A 60 -3.42 6.58 6.32
N ILE A 61 -3.57 6.00 5.14
CA ILE A 61 -3.69 6.72 3.87
C ILE A 61 -5.14 6.66 3.42
N ARG A 62 -5.71 7.82 3.12
CA ARG A 62 -7.07 7.93 2.61
C ARG A 62 -7.13 7.48 1.14
N GLY A 63 -8.08 6.61 0.81
CA GLY A 63 -8.13 5.95 -0.51
C GLY A 63 -8.33 6.89 -1.69
N ASN A 64 -9.02 8.02 -1.50
CA ASN A 64 -9.14 9.06 -2.52
C ASN A 64 -7.81 9.74 -2.88
N SER A 65 -6.76 9.53 -2.08
CA SER A 65 -5.43 10.08 -2.29
C SER A 65 -4.51 9.09 -2.99
N VAL A 66 -4.90 7.82 -3.10
CA VAL A 66 -4.11 6.76 -3.72
C VAL A 66 -4.26 6.84 -5.24
N VAL A 67 -3.12 7.01 -5.92
CA VAL A 67 -3.03 7.01 -7.39
C VAL A 67 -2.64 5.62 -7.88
N MET A 68 -1.67 4.98 -7.22
CA MET A 68 -1.15 3.67 -7.62
C MET A 68 -0.60 2.90 -6.41
N LEU A 69 -0.73 1.57 -6.47
CA LEU A 69 -0.13 0.63 -5.53
C LEU A 69 0.70 -0.40 -6.31
N GLU A 70 1.93 -0.63 -5.86
CA GLU A 70 2.83 -1.63 -6.42
C GLU A 70 3.44 -2.45 -5.28
N ALA A 71 3.46 -3.77 -5.40
CA ALA A 71 4.20 -4.60 -4.45
C ALA A 71 5.67 -4.62 -4.83
N LEU A 72 6.53 -4.31 -3.86
CA LEU A 72 7.98 -4.41 -4.01
C LEU A 72 8.48 -5.85 -3.82
N GLU A 73 7.58 -6.76 -3.46
CA GLU A 73 7.84 -8.17 -3.24
C GLU A 73 6.99 -9.01 -4.18
N ARG A 74 7.46 -10.22 -4.48
CA ARG A 74 6.73 -11.14 -5.36
C ARG A 74 5.40 -11.53 -4.71
N ILE A 75 4.30 -11.23 -5.40
CA ILE A 75 2.97 -11.72 -5.07
C ILE A 75 2.82 -13.11 -5.70
N GLY A 76 3.09 -14.16 -4.92
CA GLY A 76 3.05 -15.56 -5.37
C GLY A 76 1.94 -16.35 -4.67
N GLY A 77 1.19 -17.13 -5.45
CA GLY A 77 -0.03 -17.83 -5.05
C GLY A 77 0.14 -18.87 -3.94
N ASP A 78 -0.65 -18.71 -2.89
CA ASP A 78 -0.69 -19.59 -1.72
C ASP A 78 -1.92 -20.52 -1.73
N ASP A 79 -2.24 -21.10 -2.90
CA ASP A 79 -3.31 -22.11 -3.05
C ASP A 79 -2.76 -23.54 -3.20
N ARG A 80 -1.55 -23.84 -2.71
CA ARG A 80 -0.98 -25.20 -2.75
C ARG A 80 -0.23 -25.65 -1.49
N ARG A 81 -0.70 -25.27 -0.30
CA ARG A 81 -0.41 -26.02 0.94
C ARG A 81 -1.65 -26.03 1.84
N GLY A 82 -2.37 -27.15 1.82
CA GLY A 82 -3.52 -27.43 2.68
C GLY A 82 -4.48 -28.38 2.00
#